data_AF-A0A9P7JA34-F1
#
_entry.id   AF-A0A9P7JA34-F1
#
_cell.length_a   1.000
_cell.length_b   1.000
_cell.length_c   1.000
_cell.angle_alpha   90.00
_cell.angle_beta   90.00
_cell.angle_gamma   90.00
#
_symmetry.space_group_name_H-M   'P 1'
#
loop_
_entity.id
_entity.type
_entity.pdbx_description
1 polymer ?
#
loop_
_entity_poly.entity_id
_entity_poly.type
_entity_poly.pdbx_seq_one_letter_code
_entity_poly.pdbx_strand_id
1 'polypeptide(L)'
;MCDGDLGSAESAIESLKVVIIILRCSRIAQLSGVTPPEDIVDIVLGYHPLHGNIEGFVKRFVFGKPSETQRDLHIKSHLRDPAVFSLRAFPTRAIGLLHKYEASGLHAPMKSYSCIISSLFSVRRLAANSQAWDLFPHMRYVAHPTPDAIFAHW
;
A
#
# COMPACT_ATOMS: atom_id res chain seq x y z
N MET A 1 -27.92 -23.17 10.44
CA MET A 1 -28.38 -22.15 9.48
C MET A 1 -27.25 -21.15 9.33
N CYS A 2 -26.46 -21.30 8.26
CA CYS A 2 -25.30 -20.46 7.94
C CYS A 2 -25.53 -19.88 6.54
N ASP A 3 -26.54 -19.03 6.38
CA ASP A 3 -26.87 -18.35 5.12
C ASP A 3 -26.30 -16.93 5.11
N GLY A 4 -25.01 -16.80 5.44
CA GLY A 4 -24.33 -15.52 5.59
C GLY A 4 -22.94 -15.54 4.99
N ASP A 5 -22.80 -15.87 3.71
CA ASP A 5 -21.53 -15.66 2.98
C ASP A 5 -21.66 -15.60 1.44
N LEU A 6 -22.78 -16.06 0.86
CA LEU A 6 -22.97 -16.09 -0.60
C LEU A 6 -23.06 -14.69 -1.23
N GLY A 7 -23.73 -13.72 -0.58
CA GLY A 7 -23.85 -12.35 -1.10
C GLY A 7 -22.52 -11.57 -1.10
N SER A 8 -21.58 -11.92 -0.21
CA SER A 8 -20.24 -11.33 -0.17
C SER A 8 -19.38 -11.84 -1.33
N ALA A 9 -19.47 -13.13 -1.62
CA ALA A 9 -18.75 -13.77 -2.72
C ALA A 9 -19.23 -13.28 -4.10
N GLU A 10 -20.55 -13.15 -4.31
CA GLU A 10 -21.10 -12.63 -5.57
C GLU A 10 -20.68 -11.17 -5.82
N SER A 11 -20.69 -10.33 -4.78
CA SER A 11 -20.22 -8.94 -4.86
C SER A 11 -18.73 -8.84 -5.21
N ALA A 12 -17.90 -9.73 -4.64
CA ALA A 12 -16.47 -9.80 -4.95
C ALA A 12 -16.22 -10.25 -6.41
N ILE A 13 -17.02 -11.19 -6.92
CA ILE A 13 -16.93 -11.66 -8.32
C ILE A 13 -17.28 -10.54 -9.30
N GLU A 14 -18.34 -9.78 -9.05
CA GLU A 14 -18.70 -8.64 -9.90
C GLU A 14 -17.62 -7.54 -9.87
N SER A 15 -17.06 -7.27 -8.69
CA SER A 15 -15.95 -6.32 -8.55
C SER A 15 -14.70 -6.76 -9.34
N LEU A 16 -14.40 -8.07 -9.34
CA LEU A 16 -13.30 -8.64 -10.11
C LEU A 16 -13.52 -8.54 -11.63
N LYS A 17 -14.76 -8.77 -12.11
CA LYS A 17 -15.10 -8.60 -13.54
C LYS A 17 -14.82 -7.17 -14.00
N VAL A 18 -15.23 -6.18 -13.20
CA VAL A 18 -14.98 -4.76 -13.49
C VAL A 18 -13.48 -4.47 -13.55
N VAL A 19 -12.69 -4.95 -12.58
CA VAL A 19 -11.23 -4.76 -12.57
C VAL A 19 -10.56 -5.41 -13.78
N ILE A 20 -10.99 -6.61 -14.20
CA ILE A 20 -10.46 -7.28 -15.40
C ILE A 20 -10.76 -6.48 -16.66
N ILE A 21 -11.97 -5.95 -16.79
CA ILE A 21 -12.34 -5.08 -17.93
C ILE A 21 -11.46 -3.82 -17.93
N ILE A 22 -11.32 -3.16 -16.79
CA ILE A 22 -10.48 -1.98 -16.63
C ILE A 22 -9.02 -2.26 -17.02
N LEU A 23 -8.46 -3.39 -16.59
CA LEU A 23 -7.10 -3.81 -16.94
C LEU A 23 -6.92 -4.01 -18.44
N ARG A 24 -7.90 -4.65 -19.10
CA ARG A 24 -7.89 -4.86 -20.56
C ARG A 24 -7.97 -3.53 -21.30
N CYS A 25 -8.90 -2.66 -20.92
CA CYS A 25 -9.04 -1.32 -21.53
C CYS A 25 -7.78 -0.47 -21.33
N SER A 26 -7.21 -0.46 -20.11
CA SER A 26 -5.97 0.24 -19.81
C SER A 26 -4.80 -0.29 -20.63
N ARG A 27 -4.75 -1.61 -20.86
CA ARG A 27 -3.71 -2.21 -21.70
C ARG A 27 -3.85 -1.81 -23.17
N ILE A 28 -5.07 -1.78 -23.70
CA ILE A 28 -5.34 -1.34 -25.08
C ILE A 28 -4.96 0.13 -25.23
N ALA A 29 -5.34 0.99 -24.28
CA ALA A 29 -4.97 2.41 -24.28
C ALA A 29 -3.43 2.59 -24.33
N GLN A 30 -2.68 1.83 -23.52
CA GLN A 30 -1.22 1.85 -23.55
C GLN A 30 -0.62 1.42 -24.89
N LEU A 31 -1.17 0.37 -25.52
CA LEU A 31 -0.71 -0.07 -26.84
C LEU A 31 -0.96 1.00 -27.91
N SER A 32 -1.95 1.86 -27.71
CA SER A 32 -2.25 3.01 -28.56
C SER A 32 -1.50 4.29 -28.17
N GLY A 33 -0.56 4.23 -27.21
CA GLY A 33 0.21 5.39 -26.74
C GLY A 33 -0.55 6.32 -25.78
N VAL A 34 -1.73 5.93 -25.31
CA VAL A 34 -2.56 6.70 -24.38
C VAL A 34 -2.25 6.27 -22.95
N THR A 35 -1.87 7.23 -22.10
CA THR A 35 -1.68 7.00 -20.66
C THR A 35 -3.04 6.87 -19.97
N PRO A 36 -3.27 5.79 -19.19
CA PRO A 36 -4.50 5.64 -18.42
C PRO A 36 -4.65 6.79 -17.41
N PRO A 37 -5.89 7.28 -17.15
CA PRO A 37 -6.14 8.23 -16.07
C PRO A 37 -5.71 7.68 -14.71
N GLU A 38 -5.24 8.56 -13.82
CA GLU A 38 -4.73 8.18 -12.50
C GLU A 38 -5.78 7.43 -11.66
N ASP A 39 -7.03 7.91 -11.65
CA ASP A 39 -8.14 7.29 -10.89
C ASP A 39 -8.34 5.81 -11.24
N ILE A 40 -8.11 5.46 -12.51
CA ILE A 40 -8.22 4.08 -12.98
C ILE A 40 -7.09 3.22 -12.41
N VAL A 41 -5.87 3.77 -12.36
CA VAL A 41 -4.72 3.09 -11.76
C VAL A 41 -4.93 2.88 -10.27
N ASP A 42 -5.48 3.88 -9.58
CA ASP A 42 -5.76 3.84 -8.14
C ASP A 42 -6.82 2.80 -7.80
N ILE A 43 -7.92 2.76 -8.56
CA ILE A 43 -8.94 1.72 -8.41
C ILE A 43 -8.27 0.34 -8.50
N VAL A 44 -7.52 0.06 -9.58
CA VAL A 44 -6.91 -1.25 -9.77
C VAL A 44 -5.91 -1.55 -8.66
N LEU A 45 -5.07 -0.59 -8.26
CA LEU A 45 -4.07 -0.78 -7.20
C LEU A 45 -4.72 -1.08 -5.83
N GLY A 46 -5.90 -0.51 -5.57
CA GLY A 46 -6.70 -0.80 -4.37
C GLY A 46 -7.30 -2.22 -4.33
N TYR A 47 -7.61 -2.82 -5.49
CA TYR A 47 -8.20 -4.16 -5.64
C TYR A 47 -7.19 -5.29 -5.89
N HIS A 48 -6.01 -4.96 -6.42
CA HIS A 48 -4.94 -5.91 -6.72
C HIS A 48 -4.27 -6.63 -5.52
N PRO A 49 -4.45 -6.27 -4.23
CA PRO A 49 -3.77 -6.99 -3.15
C PRO A 49 -4.12 -8.48 -3.04
N LEU A 50 -5.15 -8.96 -3.75
CA LEU A 50 -5.67 -10.33 -3.58
C LEU A 50 -5.06 -11.38 -4.51
N HIS A 51 -4.47 -11.04 -5.68
CA HIS A 51 -4.17 -12.09 -6.68
C HIS A 51 -3.00 -11.88 -7.67
N GLY A 52 -2.04 -10.95 -7.49
CA GLY A 52 -1.00 -10.79 -8.53
C GLY A 52 0.32 -10.09 -8.20
N ASN A 53 1.20 -10.04 -9.22
CA ASN A 53 2.49 -9.35 -9.23
C ASN A 53 2.32 -7.81 -9.20
N ILE A 54 2.12 -7.25 -8.00
CA ILE A 54 1.92 -5.81 -7.76
C ILE A 54 3.07 -4.96 -8.32
N GLU A 55 4.31 -5.41 -8.18
CA GLU A 55 5.49 -4.70 -8.69
C GLU A 55 5.47 -4.61 -10.22
N GLY A 56 5.05 -5.70 -10.87
CA GLY A 56 4.84 -5.75 -12.30
C GLY A 56 3.71 -4.82 -12.76
N PHE A 57 2.66 -4.65 -11.95
CA PHE A 57 1.59 -3.70 -12.22
C PHE A 57 2.09 -2.25 -12.09
N VAL A 58 2.68 -1.89 -10.95
CA VAL A 58 3.19 -0.53 -10.70
C VAL A 58 4.19 -0.12 -11.79
N LYS A 59 5.15 -0.99 -12.13
CA LYS A 59 6.14 -0.71 -13.20
C LYS A 59 5.50 -0.46 -14.57
N ARG A 60 4.34 -1.06 -14.86
CA ARG A 60 3.68 -0.97 -16.17
C ARG A 60 2.67 0.16 -16.25
N PHE A 61 2.01 0.51 -15.15
CA PHE A 61 0.83 1.39 -15.16
C PHE A 61 1.02 2.70 -14.39
N VAL A 62 2.01 2.78 -13.48
CA VAL A 62 2.35 4.02 -12.79
C VAL A 62 3.46 4.71 -13.57
N PHE A 63 3.12 5.83 -14.23
CA PHE A 63 4.06 6.61 -15.03
C PHE A 63 4.55 7.82 -14.25
N GLY A 64 5.84 8.12 -14.35
CA GLY A 64 6.44 9.27 -13.67
C GLY A 64 6.54 9.09 -12.16
N LYS A 65 6.43 10.20 -11.43
CA LYS A 65 6.49 10.22 -9.96
C LYS A 65 5.16 9.71 -9.39
N PRO A 66 5.14 8.59 -8.64
CA PRO A 66 3.91 8.07 -8.06
C PRO A 66 3.30 9.09 -7.11
N SER A 67 1.98 9.28 -7.23
CA SER A 67 1.23 10.16 -6.36
C SER A 67 1.18 9.63 -4.93
N GLU A 68 0.80 10.50 -3.99
CA GLU A 68 0.66 10.11 -2.58
C GLU A 68 -0.34 8.95 -2.41
N THR A 69 -1.45 8.97 -3.15
CA THR A 69 -2.46 7.91 -3.16
C THR A 69 -1.90 6.60 -3.70
N GLN A 70 -1.18 6.65 -4.84
CA GLN A 70 -0.53 5.47 -5.41
C GLN A 70 0.51 4.87 -4.47
N ARG A 71 1.33 5.69 -3.79
CA ARG A 71 2.29 5.22 -2.79
C ARG A 71 1.58 4.53 -1.63
N ASP A 72 0.49 5.11 -1.12
CA ASP A 72 -0.30 4.50 -0.04
C ASP A 72 -0.90 3.16 -0.43
N LEU A 73 -1.55 3.10 -1.60
CA LEU A 73 -2.18 1.89 -2.11
C LEU A 73 -1.15 0.80 -2.40
N HIS A 74 0.02 1.18 -2.95
CA HIS A 74 1.11 0.24 -3.17
C HIS A 74 1.60 -0.36 -1.84
N ILE A 75 1.85 0.45 -0.82
CA ILE A 75 2.23 -0.05 0.52
C ILE A 75 1.15 -0.94 1.12
N LYS A 76 -0.12 -0.50 1.09
CA LYS A 76 -1.25 -1.26 1.62
C LYS A 76 -1.45 -2.59 0.92
N SER A 77 -1.13 -2.68 -0.36
CA SER A 77 -1.24 -3.94 -1.09
C SER A 77 -0.32 -5.03 -0.54
N HIS A 78 0.90 -4.68 -0.11
CA HIS A 78 1.82 -5.61 0.54
C HIS A 78 1.40 -6.00 1.97
N LEU A 79 0.59 -5.18 2.63
CA LEU A 79 0.01 -5.50 3.95
C LEU A 79 -1.22 -6.43 3.84
N ARG A 80 -1.92 -6.39 2.72
CA ARG A 80 -3.11 -7.19 2.42
C ARG A 80 -2.80 -8.52 1.73
N ASP A 81 -1.53 -8.78 1.40
CA ASP A 81 -1.08 -10.07 0.88
C ASP A 81 -1.50 -11.18 1.87
N PRO A 82 -2.26 -12.20 1.43
CA PRO A 82 -2.70 -13.29 2.29
C PRO A 82 -1.56 -14.00 3.06
N ALA A 83 -0.35 -14.01 2.49
CA ALA A 83 0.83 -14.54 3.17
C ALA A 83 1.22 -13.70 4.40
N VAL A 84 1.01 -12.38 4.33
CA VAL A 84 1.27 -11.40 5.39
C VAL A 84 0.11 -11.30 6.38
N PHE A 85 -1.12 -11.59 5.95
CA PHE A 85 -2.31 -11.56 6.82
C PHE A 85 -2.36 -12.71 7.85
N SER A 86 -1.44 -13.69 7.75
CA SER A 86 -1.24 -14.64 8.84
C SER A 86 -0.77 -13.89 10.09
N LEU A 87 -1.41 -14.14 11.24
CA LEU A 87 -1.22 -13.50 12.56
C LEU A 87 0.23 -13.44 13.10
N ARG A 88 1.22 -13.91 12.36
CA ARG A 88 2.63 -13.98 12.74
C ARG A 88 3.59 -13.52 11.65
N ALA A 89 3.10 -13.12 10.47
CA ALA A 89 3.97 -12.70 9.39
C ALA A 89 4.42 -11.25 9.60
N PHE A 90 5.73 -11.07 9.53
CA PHE A 90 6.34 -9.76 9.63
C PHE A 90 6.12 -8.99 8.32
N PRO A 91 5.67 -7.71 8.34
CA PRO A 91 5.37 -6.95 7.13
C PRO A 91 6.65 -6.41 6.43
N THR A 92 7.65 -7.28 6.23
CA THR A 92 8.98 -6.92 5.73
C THR A 92 8.93 -6.25 4.35
N ARG A 93 8.04 -6.71 3.46
CA ARG A 93 7.89 -6.12 2.12
C ARG A 93 7.36 -4.70 2.16
N ALA A 94 6.34 -4.45 2.98
CA ALA A 94 5.75 -3.13 3.14
C ALA A 94 6.74 -2.13 3.74
N ILE A 95 7.51 -2.56 4.75
CA ILE A 95 8.58 -1.74 5.36
C ILE A 95 9.70 -1.46 4.36
N GLY A 96 10.16 -2.48 3.64
CA GLY A 96 11.19 -2.29 2.62
C GLY A 96 10.73 -1.35 1.50
N LEU A 97 9.47 -1.40 1.11
CA LEU A 97 8.89 -0.48 0.13
C LEU A 97 8.79 0.94 0.66
N LEU A 98 8.40 1.13 1.93
CA LEU A 98 8.39 2.43 2.59
C LEU A 98 9.78 3.08 2.56
N HIS A 99 10.84 2.34 2.91
CA HIS A 99 12.21 2.85 2.85
C HIS A 99 12.69 3.14 1.43
N LYS A 100 12.27 2.36 0.42
CA LYS A 100 12.57 2.67 -1.00
C LYS A 100 11.97 4.02 -1.42
N TYR A 101 10.76 4.30 -0.98
CA TYR A 101 10.11 5.59 -1.24
C TYR A 101 10.83 6.74 -0.56
N GLU A 102 11.26 6.56 0.69
CA GLU A 102 12.08 7.53 1.43
C GLU A 102 13.42 7.80 0.74
N ALA A 103 14.14 6.74 0.36
CA ALA A 103 15.41 6.86 -0.37
C ALA A 103 15.26 7.56 -1.73
N SER A 104 14.06 7.55 -2.31
CA SER A 104 13.75 8.25 -3.56
C SER A 104 13.26 9.69 -3.35
N GLY A 105 13.23 10.19 -2.12
CA GLY A 105 12.70 11.52 -1.78
C GLY A 105 11.17 11.63 -1.95
N LEU A 106 10.47 10.49 -1.94
CA LEU A 106 9.03 10.38 -2.16
C LEU A 106 8.33 9.84 -0.92
N HIS A 107 8.34 10.60 0.17
CA HIS A 107 7.80 10.14 1.45
C HIS A 107 6.39 9.55 1.31
N ALA A 108 6.18 8.40 1.96
CA ALA A 108 4.85 7.81 2.05
C ALA A 108 3.92 8.73 2.86
N PRO A 109 2.61 8.69 2.63
CA PRO A 109 1.70 9.45 3.46
C PRO A 109 1.62 8.89 4.88
N MET A 110 1.27 9.75 5.84
CA MET A 110 1.20 9.41 7.27
C MET A 110 0.31 8.20 7.55
N LYS A 111 -0.81 8.09 6.81
CA LYS A 111 -1.70 6.92 6.88
C LYS A 111 -0.99 5.59 6.58
N SER A 112 0.02 5.57 5.72
CA SER A 112 0.78 4.37 5.40
C SER A 112 1.66 3.93 6.58
N TYR A 113 2.32 4.87 7.27
CA TYR A 113 3.06 4.60 8.50
C TYR A 113 2.14 4.02 9.57
N SER A 114 0.98 4.66 9.82
CA SER A 114 -0.01 4.18 10.79
C SER A 114 -0.50 2.76 10.48
N CYS A 115 -0.69 2.43 9.19
CA CYS A 115 -1.06 1.07 8.78
C CYS A 115 0.06 0.05 9.05
N ILE A 116 1.32 0.38 8.75
CA ILE A 116 2.46 -0.51 9.03
C ILE A 116 2.65 -0.71 10.54
N ILE A 117 2.58 0.37 11.33
CA ILE A 117 2.67 0.31 12.80
C ILE A 117 1.58 -0.59 13.37
N SER A 118 0.33 -0.41 12.94
CA SER A 118 -0.79 -1.26 13.35
C SER A 118 -0.59 -2.73 12.97
N SER A 119 -0.05 -2.99 11.77
CA SER A 119 0.29 -4.34 11.32
C SER A 119 1.38 -4.96 12.20
N LEU A 120 2.45 -4.22 12.52
CA LEU A 120 3.53 -4.69 13.39
C LEU A 120 3.04 -5.05 14.81
N PHE A 121 2.19 -4.23 15.42
CA PHE A 121 1.60 -4.55 16.73
C PHE A 121 0.72 -5.80 16.68
N SER A 122 0.15 -6.13 15.52
CA SER A 122 -0.69 -7.32 15.35
C SER A 122 0.12 -8.64 15.32
N VAL A 123 1.43 -8.60 15.02
CA VAL A 123 2.31 -9.79 14.90
C VAL A 123 2.62 -10.45 16.26
N ARG A 124 2.34 -9.78 17.39
CA ARG A 124 2.58 -10.26 18.77
C ARG A 124 4.01 -10.81 19.00
N ARG A 125 5.02 -10.12 18.46
CA ARG A 125 6.45 -10.43 18.66
C ARG A 125 7.19 -9.20 19.17
N LEU A 126 8.11 -9.39 20.12
CA LEU A 126 8.89 -8.29 20.70
C LEU A 126 9.65 -7.48 19.64
N ALA A 127 10.25 -8.16 18.65
CA ALA A 127 10.94 -7.49 17.53
C ALA A 127 10.00 -6.62 16.69
N ALA A 128 8.76 -7.07 16.45
CA ALA A 128 7.78 -6.28 15.70
C ALA A 128 7.33 -5.05 16.50
N ASN A 129 7.15 -5.21 17.81
CA ASN A 129 6.83 -4.09 18.70
C ASN A 129 7.98 -3.08 18.76
N SER A 130 9.24 -3.52 18.87
CA SER A 130 10.41 -2.64 18.82
C SER A 130 10.43 -1.83 17.53
N GLN A 131 10.25 -2.49 16.39
CA GLN A 131 10.25 -1.81 15.10
C GLN A 131 9.07 -0.84 14.93
N ALA A 132 7.91 -1.16 15.51
CA ALA A 132 6.77 -0.23 15.54
C ALA A 132 7.12 1.04 16.36
N TRP A 133 7.79 0.86 17.49
CA TRP A 133 8.28 1.95 18.32
C TRP A 133 9.37 2.79 17.66
N ASP A 134 10.22 2.19 16.83
CA ASP A 134 11.22 2.92 16.04
C ASP A 134 10.56 3.74 14.92
N LEU A 135 9.51 3.18 14.28
CA LEU A 135 8.83 3.82 13.16
C LEU A 135 7.93 5.00 13.58
N PHE A 136 7.37 4.96 14.79
CA PHE A 136 6.47 6.00 15.30
C PHE A 136 7.10 7.40 15.40
N PRO A 137 8.28 7.62 16.01
CA PRO A 137 8.93 8.93 16.02
C PRO A 137 9.46 9.31 14.62
N HIS A 138 9.92 8.33 13.83
CA HIS A 138 10.35 8.57 12.44
C HIS A 138 9.23 9.18 11.59
N MET A 139 8.01 8.68 11.74
CA MET A 139 6.82 9.26 11.10
C MET A 139 6.65 10.76 11.41
N ARG A 140 6.95 11.20 12.64
CA ARG A 140 6.85 12.62 13.04
C ARG A 140 7.90 13.48 12.33
N TYR A 141 9.13 12.99 12.19
CA TYR A 141 10.17 13.71 11.44
C TYR A 141 9.84 13.85 9.96
N VAL A 142 9.23 12.81 9.37
CA VAL A 142 8.77 12.86 7.97
C VAL A 142 7.61 13.86 7.82
N ALA A 143 6.71 13.96 8.80
CA ALA A 143 5.59 14.91 8.80
C ALA A 143 6.03 16.37 8.99
N HIS A 144 7.12 16.60 9.72
CA HIS A 144 7.63 17.92 10.09
C HIS A 144 9.08 18.07 9.61
N PRO A 145 9.30 18.38 8.32
CA PRO A 145 10.65 18.56 7.77
C PRO A 145 11.37 19.79 8.36
N THR A 146 10.64 20.71 8.99
CA THR A 146 11.15 21.71 9.91
C THR A 146 10.84 21.23 11.33
N PRO A 147 11.77 20.54 12.01
CA PRO A 147 11.57 20.19 13.40
C PRO A 147 11.45 21.49 14.21
N ASP A 148 10.39 21.64 15.01
CA ASP A 148 10.26 22.77 15.92
C ASP A 148 11.52 22.81 16.80
N ALA A 149 12.30 23.88 16.68
CA ALA A 149 13.60 24.08 17.30
C ALA A 149 13.50 24.37 18.82
N ILE A 150 12.71 23.57 19.56
CA ILE A 150 12.45 23.78 20.99
C ILE A 150 13.24 22.80 21.88
N PHE A 151 14.00 21.86 21.30
CA PHE A 151 14.84 20.94 22.09
C PHE A 151 16.33 21.35 22.19
N ALA A 152 16.65 22.64 22.04
CA ALA A 152 18.04 23.14 22.17
C ALA A 152 18.40 23.65 23.59
N HIS A 153 17.54 23.47 24.60
CA HIS A 153 17.78 23.92 25.96
C HIS A 153 17.31 22.91 27.02
N TRP A 154 17.95 21.74 27.11
CA TRP A 154 18.03 20.94 28.34
C TRP A 154 19.33 20.12 28.35
#